data_AF-K2S1Y1-F1
#
_entry.id   AF-K2S1Y1-F1
#
_cell.length_a   1.000
_cell.length_b   1.000
_cell.length_c   1.000
_cell.angle_alpha   90.00
_cell.angle_beta   90.00
_cell.angle_gamma   90.00
#
_symmetry.space_group_name_H-M   'P 1'
#
loop_
_entity.id
_entity.type
_entity.pdbx_description
1 polymer ?
#
loop_
_entity_poly.entity_id
_entity_poly.type
_entity_poly.pdbx_seq_one_letter_code
_entity_poly.pdbx_strand_id
1 'polypeptide(L)'
;MASDHDAPDPVLSLGLRQGNTVGHDTLQLNRQSFAGLNNLEITTFDPEHAVTLACSGLDEKTSRINLIPALRAGLLQLVEHATQEIVKIPSSPGPVGRIEIPPKPSPTYRQSRVGLGIDSTDKFWKDHLQPGRTYLLRFSPDGGEAWCTRGSGGAKRLPVRREHDTVRFTVYADPSPPLFSAVFDVQPGTAHRSGDPPFKFVVDIASEADGPVTVCTEGTPFGRELNCVDQLVLCVDAETGEEVEFPAQFGCFDGDPRPEFPGDDEFVEVRPGEPWRFEYVLERESGSKPGGLESFESGRRYKIELSKSAQQGFGTWMLGRKEELLSGTVQERKRRWAPSPRGRGRVAVVQENGPVSFDVTE
;
A
#
# COMPACT_ATOMS: atom_id res chain seq x y z
N MET A 1 50.51 -21.49 -20.10
CA MET A 1 49.03 -21.43 -20.14
C MET A 1 48.55 -22.49 -19.16
N ALA A 2 48.28 -22.08 -17.92
CA ALA A 2 47.71 -22.97 -16.91
C ALA A 2 46.22 -23.09 -17.19
N SER A 3 45.74 -24.32 -17.35
CA SER A 3 44.33 -24.64 -17.60
C SER A 3 43.51 -24.42 -16.33
N ASP A 4 42.49 -23.56 -16.41
CA ASP A 4 41.39 -23.38 -15.45
C ASP A 4 40.50 -24.64 -15.34
N HIS A 5 41.08 -25.79 -14.98
CA HIS A 5 40.33 -27.01 -14.71
C HIS A 5 40.42 -27.36 -13.24
N ASP A 6 39.24 -27.38 -12.60
CA ASP A 6 38.87 -27.92 -11.28
C ASP A 6 38.35 -26.91 -10.23
N ALA A 7 37.59 -25.90 -10.66
CA ALA A 7 36.57 -25.38 -9.76
C ALA A 7 35.48 -26.46 -9.62
N PRO A 8 35.18 -26.96 -8.40
CA PRO A 8 34.12 -27.94 -8.23
C PRO A 8 32.79 -27.36 -8.71
N ASP A 9 32.03 -28.16 -9.46
CA ASP A 9 30.70 -27.74 -9.95
C ASP A 9 29.84 -27.22 -8.78
N PRO A 10 29.16 -26.08 -8.95
CA PRO A 10 28.37 -25.49 -7.89
C PRO A 10 27.23 -26.44 -7.52
N VAL A 11 27.10 -26.73 -6.22
CA VAL A 11 26.00 -27.56 -5.69
C VAL A 11 24.66 -26.79 -5.70
N LEU A 12 24.74 -25.46 -5.70
CA LEU A 12 23.59 -24.58 -5.66
C LEU A 12 23.91 -23.27 -6.41
N SER A 13 22.89 -22.69 -7.05
CA SER A 13 22.95 -21.32 -7.56
C SER A 13 21.91 -20.39 -6.92
N LEU A 14 22.25 -19.11 -6.91
CA LEU A 14 21.45 -18.02 -6.39
C LEU A 14 21.06 -17.10 -7.55
N GLY A 15 19.76 -16.95 -7.77
CA GLY A 15 19.18 -15.98 -8.70
C GLY A 15 18.41 -14.89 -7.96
N LEU A 16 18.32 -13.71 -8.54
CA LEU A 16 17.40 -12.67 -8.08
C LEU A 16 16.15 -12.71 -8.91
N ARG A 17 15.00 -12.82 -8.27
CA ARG A 17 13.72 -12.89 -8.94
C ARG A 17 12.87 -11.69 -8.56
N GLN A 18 12.56 -10.89 -9.57
CA GLN A 18 11.56 -9.85 -9.43
C GLN A 18 10.16 -10.45 -9.43
N GLY A 19 9.28 -9.96 -8.56
CA GLY A 19 7.85 -10.30 -8.61
C GLY A 19 7.23 -9.89 -9.94
N ASN A 20 6.04 -10.40 -10.26
CA ASN A 20 5.29 -10.01 -11.47
C ASN A 20 3.95 -9.32 -11.14
N THR A 21 3.71 -9.01 -9.87
CA THR A 21 2.50 -8.31 -9.39
C THR A 21 2.77 -6.83 -9.23
N VAL A 22 1.80 -5.97 -9.53
CA VAL A 22 1.94 -4.50 -9.54
C VAL A 22 2.82 -3.98 -8.40
N GLY A 23 3.92 -3.28 -8.75
CA GLY A 23 4.82 -2.54 -7.87
C GLY A 23 5.94 -3.29 -7.13
N HIS A 24 6.35 -4.43 -7.70
CA HIS A 24 7.66 -5.05 -7.49
C HIS A 24 8.83 -4.18 -7.97
N ASP A 25 8.54 -3.16 -8.79
CA ASP A 25 9.45 -2.23 -9.45
C ASP A 25 9.45 -0.84 -8.80
N THR A 26 8.90 -0.70 -7.60
CA THR A 26 8.70 0.59 -6.93
C THR A 26 9.21 0.54 -5.50
N LEU A 27 10.04 1.52 -5.13
CA LEU A 27 10.52 1.74 -3.76
C LEU A 27 10.09 3.13 -3.27
N GLN A 28 9.34 3.18 -2.17
CA GLN A 28 8.85 4.41 -1.54
C GLN A 28 9.67 4.69 -0.28
N LEU A 29 10.31 5.86 -0.22
CA LEU A 29 11.22 6.23 0.87
C LEU A 29 10.51 6.64 2.17
N ASN A 30 9.27 7.11 2.08
CA ASN A 30 8.55 7.64 3.25
C ASN A 30 7.50 6.69 3.81
N ARG A 31 7.21 5.58 3.13
CA ARG A 31 6.25 4.55 3.58
C ARG A 31 6.72 3.17 3.19
N GLN A 32 6.24 2.15 3.90
CA GLN A 32 6.62 0.77 3.63
C GLN A 32 6.20 0.37 2.20
N SER A 33 7.15 -0.20 1.47
CA SER A 33 6.98 -0.69 0.10
C SER A 33 7.93 -1.86 -0.15
N PHE A 34 7.86 -2.46 -1.34
CA PHE A 34 8.82 -3.49 -1.78
C PHE A 34 8.84 -4.78 -0.92
N ALA A 35 7.98 -4.89 0.11
CA ALA A 35 7.99 -5.95 1.11
C ALA A 35 7.65 -7.34 0.52
N GLY A 36 8.66 -8.18 0.37
CA GLY A 36 8.51 -9.62 0.05
C GLY A 36 7.99 -9.93 -1.36
N LEU A 37 7.93 -8.94 -2.26
CA LEU A 37 7.52 -9.15 -3.65
C LEU A 37 8.68 -9.67 -4.51
N ASN A 38 9.91 -9.40 -4.07
CA ASN A 38 11.14 -9.82 -4.74
C ASN A 38 11.84 -10.88 -3.88
N ASN A 39 12.48 -11.85 -4.53
CA ASN A 39 13.01 -13.03 -3.87
C ASN A 39 14.42 -13.37 -4.34
N LEU A 40 15.18 -13.98 -3.44
CA LEU A 40 16.33 -14.80 -3.75
C LEU A 40 15.79 -16.19 -4.16
N GLU A 41 16.00 -16.57 -5.42
CA GLU A 41 15.71 -17.91 -5.91
C GLU A 41 16.93 -18.80 -5.71
N ILE A 42 16.71 -19.98 -5.13
CA ILE A 42 17.74 -20.92 -4.73
C ILE A 42 17.53 -22.21 -5.53
N THR A 43 18.43 -22.47 -6.46
CA THR A 43 18.40 -23.66 -7.32
C THR A 43 19.41 -24.67 -6.81
N THR A 44 18.94 -25.85 -6.39
CA THR A 44 19.80 -26.95 -5.95
C THR A 44 20.05 -27.93 -7.09
N PHE A 45 21.31 -28.33 -7.25
CA PHE A 45 21.70 -29.36 -8.22
C PHE A 45 21.98 -30.72 -7.54
N ASP A 46 21.81 -30.81 -6.21
CA ASP A 46 21.90 -32.04 -5.42
C ASP A 46 20.49 -32.64 -5.22
N PRO A 47 20.16 -33.75 -5.88
CA PRO A 47 18.84 -34.36 -5.76
C PRO A 47 18.70 -35.28 -4.54
N GLU A 48 19.80 -35.60 -3.86
CA GLU A 48 19.84 -36.65 -2.84
C GLU A 48 20.01 -36.08 -1.43
N HIS A 49 20.75 -34.98 -1.28
CA HIS A 49 21.13 -34.45 0.03
C HIS A 49 20.54 -33.07 0.28
N ALA A 50 20.14 -32.83 1.54
CA ALA A 50 19.86 -31.48 2.01
C ALA A 50 21.15 -30.65 2.00
N VAL A 51 21.02 -29.39 1.59
CA VAL A 51 22.12 -28.44 1.48
C VAL A 51 21.85 -27.27 2.41
N THR A 52 22.79 -26.94 3.29
CA THR A 52 22.70 -25.72 4.09
C THR A 52 23.34 -24.57 3.33
N LEU A 53 22.55 -23.57 2.94
CA LEU A 53 23.03 -22.31 2.38
C LEU A 53 23.42 -21.37 3.52
N ALA A 54 24.61 -20.79 3.46
CA ALA A 54 25.04 -19.72 4.33
C ALA A 54 25.36 -18.47 3.50
N CYS A 55 24.71 -17.34 3.79
CA CYS A 55 24.97 -16.10 3.06
C CYS A 55 24.78 -14.83 3.90
N SER A 56 25.50 -13.78 3.51
CA SER A 56 25.50 -12.50 4.21
C SER A 56 24.13 -11.83 4.14
N GLY A 57 23.61 -11.37 5.28
CA GLY A 57 22.31 -10.70 5.38
C GLY A 57 21.11 -11.64 5.45
N LEU A 58 21.31 -12.96 5.40
CA LEU A 58 20.24 -13.92 5.70
C LEU A 58 19.87 -13.89 7.18
N ASP A 59 18.59 -13.71 7.46
CA ASP A 59 18.00 -13.85 8.79
C ASP A 59 17.39 -15.25 8.92
N GLU A 60 17.97 -16.06 9.81
CA GLU A 60 17.56 -17.44 10.09
C GLU A 60 16.15 -17.52 10.67
N LYS A 61 15.71 -16.51 11.44
CA LYS A 61 14.40 -16.51 12.09
C LYS A 61 13.29 -16.27 11.10
N THR A 62 13.50 -15.33 10.17
CA THR A 62 12.47 -14.93 9.21
C THR A 62 12.62 -15.62 7.86
N SER A 63 13.71 -16.35 7.62
CA SER A 63 14.06 -16.89 6.31
C SER A 63 13.99 -15.82 5.21
N ARG A 64 14.60 -14.66 5.46
CA ARG A 64 14.65 -13.50 4.55
C ARG A 64 16.05 -12.92 4.45
N ILE A 65 16.39 -12.35 3.30
CA ILE A 65 17.62 -11.56 3.13
C ILE A 65 17.31 -10.11 3.50
N ASN A 66 17.92 -9.57 4.55
CA ASN A 66 17.92 -8.13 4.78
C ASN A 66 18.89 -7.45 3.80
N LEU A 67 18.35 -6.56 2.96
CA LEU A 67 19.13 -5.91 1.91
C LEU A 67 20.25 -5.02 2.46
N ILE A 68 20.07 -4.34 3.59
CA ILE A 68 21.08 -3.40 4.10
C ILE A 68 22.36 -4.14 4.51
N PRO A 69 22.32 -5.18 5.37
CA PRO A 69 23.50 -5.99 5.68
C PRO A 69 24.07 -6.71 4.44
N ALA A 70 23.24 -7.19 3.52
CA ALA A 70 23.72 -7.84 2.30
C ALA A 70 24.50 -6.88 1.38
N LEU A 71 24.05 -5.62 1.26
CA LEU A 71 24.75 -4.56 0.53
C LEU A 71 26.05 -4.16 1.23
N ARG A 72 26.03 -3.96 2.55
CA ARG A 72 27.23 -3.59 3.34
C ARG A 72 28.30 -4.68 3.34
N ALA A 73 27.89 -5.94 3.38
CA ALA A 73 28.79 -7.09 3.26
C ALA A 73 29.31 -7.29 1.83
N GLY A 74 28.72 -6.59 0.85
CA GLY A 74 29.08 -6.69 -0.55
C GLY A 74 28.55 -7.93 -1.26
N LEU A 75 27.61 -8.69 -0.67
CA LEU A 75 26.94 -9.80 -1.35
C LEU A 75 26.14 -9.29 -2.55
N LEU A 76 25.41 -8.20 -2.31
CA LEU A 76 24.64 -7.48 -3.31
C LEU A 76 25.30 -6.13 -3.58
N GLN A 77 25.05 -5.59 -4.76
CA GLN A 77 25.38 -4.23 -5.14
C GLN A 77 24.16 -3.53 -5.70
N LEU A 78 24.10 -2.23 -5.46
CA LEU A 78 23.07 -1.34 -5.96
C LEU A 78 23.69 -0.47 -7.04
N VAL A 79 23.04 -0.38 -8.21
CA VAL A 79 23.56 0.30 -9.39
C VAL A 79 22.51 1.27 -9.90
N GLU A 80 22.87 2.52 -10.17
CA GLU A 80 21.97 3.43 -10.85
C GLU A 80 21.79 3.00 -12.31
N HIS A 81 20.55 2.83 -12.75
CA HIS A 81 20.26 2.22 -14.05
C HIS A 81 20.69 3.10 -15.24
N ALA A 82 20.57 4.42 -15.13
CA ALA A 82 20.90 5.33 -16.22
C ALA A 82 22.41 5.47 -16.45
N THR A 83 23.18 5.58 -15.37
CA THR A 83 24.63 5.84 -15.40
C THR A 83 25.46 4.56 -15.32
N GLN A 84 24.85 3.45 -14.89
CA GLN A 84 25.52 2.18 -14.54
C GLN A 84 26.56 2.34 -13.41
N GLU A 85 26.52 3.44 -12.67
CA GLU A 85 27.41 3.68 -11.53
C GLU A 85 26.96 2.87 -10.32
N ILE A 86 27.92 2.22 -9.66
CA ILE A 86 27.68 1.49 -8.41
C ILE A 86 27.50 2.52 -7.28
N VAL A 87 26.38 2.42 -6.56
CA VAL A 87 26.10 3.24 -5.39
C VAL A 87 27.10 2.88 -4.29
N LYS A 88 27.88 3.86 -3.83
CA LYS A 88 28.88 3.67 -2.79
C LYS A 88 28.20 3.45 -1.45
N ILE A 89 28.30 2.24 -0.92
CA ILE A 89 27.74 1.85 0.37
C ILE A 89 28.90 1.53 1.32
N PRO A 90 28.95 2.09 2.53
CA PRO A 90 30.01 1.80 3.50
C PRO A 90 30.08 0.30 3.80
N SER A 91 31.25 -0.30 3.57
CA SER A 91 31.45 -1.72 3.78
C SER A 91 31.47 -2.06 5.27
N SER A 92 30.78 -3.13 5.64
CA SER A 92 30.81 -3.70 6.98
C SER A 92 30.60 -5.21 6.87
N PRO A 93 31.32 -6.04 7.64
CA PRO A 93 30.98 -7.45 7.76
C PRO A 93 29.52 -7.54 8.24
N GLY A 94 28.71 -8.29 7.50
CA GLY A 94 27.32 -8.57 7.84
C GLY A 94 27.19 -9.92 8.53
N PRO A 95 26.10 -10.17 9.30
CA PRO A 95 25.82 -11.50 9.81
C PRO A 95 25.61 -12.48 8.65
N VAL A 96 26.17 -13.68 8.78
CA VAL A 96 25.96 -14.78 7.83
C VAL A 96 24.97 -15.74 8.45
N GLY A 97 23.71 -15.66 8.02
CA GLY A 97 22.69 -16.62 8.42
C GLY A 97 22.75 -17.88 7.58
N ARG A 98 22.11 -18.94 8.09
CA ARG A 98 22.02 -20.26 7.48
C ARG A 98 20.57 -20.69 7.29
N ILE A 99 20.31 -21.40 6.19
CA ILE A 99 19.03 -22.05 5.93
C ILE A 99 19.27 -23.42 5.31
N GLU A 100 18.55 -24.42 5.82
CA GLU A 100 18.55 -25.75 5.23
C GLU A 100 17.61 -25.79 4.04
N ILE A 101 18.11 -26.27 2.91
CA ILE A 101 17.37 -26.46 1.67
C ILE A 101 17.19 -27.96 1.47
N PRO A 102 15.95 -28.48 1.47
CA PRO A 102 15.72 -29.90 1.28
C PRO A 102 16.11 -30.31 -0.15
N PRO A 103 16.49 -31.59 -0.35
CA PRO A 103 16.83 -32.11 -1.67
C PRO A 103 15.63 -31.97 -2.62
N LYS A 104 15.90 -31.67 -3.89
CA LYS A 104 14.87 -31.61 -4.94
C LYS A 104 15.21 -32.54 -6.09
N PRO A 105 14.26 -33.37 -6.53
CA PRO A 105 14.51 -34.36 -7.57
C PRO A 105 14.86 -33.75 -8.94
N SER A 106 14.59 -32.46 -9.16
CA SER A 106 14.97 -31.75 -10.38
C SER A 106 15.14 -30.24 -10.16
N PRO A 107 16.11 -29.58 -10.84
CA PRO A 107 16.22 -28.13 -10.91
C PRO A 107 15.07 -27.46 -11.69
N THR A 108 14.24 -28.24 -12.40
CA THR A 108 13.03 -27.72 -13.06
C THR A 108 11.82 -27.65 -12.13
N TYR A 109 11.91 -28.20 -10.92
CA TYR A 109 10.82 -28.15 -9.93
C TYR A 109 10.71 -26.76 -9.29
N ARG A 110 9.67 -26.54 -8.46
CA ARG A 110 9.52 -25.29 -7.70
C ARG A 110 10.76 -25.09 -6.83
N GLN A 111 11.63 -24.13 -7.19
CA GLN A 111 12.84 -23.81 -6.46
C GLN A 111 12.56 -23.16 -5.11
N SER A 112 13.54 -23.21 -4.21
CA SER A 112 13.39 -22.61 -2.89
C SER A 112 13.50 -21.10 -3.03
N ARG A 113 12.71 -20.35 -2.27
CA ARG A 113 12.65 -18.89 -2.34
C ARG A 113 12.80 -18.30 -0.97
N VAL A 114 13.65 -17.29 -0.87
CA VAL A 114 13.86 -16.49 0.33
C VAL A 114 13.50 -15.05 0.00
N GLY A 115 12.59 -14.45 0.76
CA GLY A 115 12.13 -13.09 0.48
C GLY A 115 13.25 -12.06 0.66
N LEU A 116 13.29 -11.06 -0.21
CA LEU A 116 14.12 -9.88 0.00
C LEU A 116 13.40 -8.96 0.98
N GLY A 117 13.94 -8.88 2.19
CA GLY A 117 13.48 -8.02 3.27
C GLY A 117 14.07 -6.62 3.13
N ILE A 118 13.17 -5.63 3.11
CA ILE A 118 13.54 -4.22 3.09
C ILE A 118 12.60 -3.45 4.02
N ASP A 119 13.18 -2.60 4.85
CA ASP A 119 12.47 -1.47 5.45
C ASP A 119 12.75 -0.26 4.57
N SER A 120 11.83 0.08 3.67
CA SER A 120 12.02 1.20 2.73
C SER A 120 12.00 2.56 3.41
N THR A 121 11.61 2.63 4.68
CA THR A 121 11.55 3.88 5.46
C THR A 121 12.86 4.18 6.21
N ASP A 122 13.76 3.19 6.29
CA ASP A 122 15.06 3.33 6.93
C ASP A 122 15.87 4.48 6.30
N LYS A 123 16.51 5.28 7.17
CA LYS A 123 17.34 6.43 6.78
C LYS A 123 18.42 6.05 5.77
N PHE A 124 18.95 4.83 5.85
CA PHE A 124 19.92 4.29 4.90
C PHE A 124 19.49 4.51 3.44
N TRP A 125 18.22 4.24 3.11
CA TRP A 125 17.75 4.41 1.73
C TRP A 125 17.66 5.88 1.33
N LYS A 126 17.23 6.75 2.24
CA LYS A 126 17.17 8.21 2.00
C LYS A 126 18.54 8.82 1.78
N ASP A 127 19.57 8.28 2.43
CA ASP A 127 20.96 8.75 2.30
C ASP A 127 21.61 8.29 0.98
N HIS A 128 21.13 7.22 0.34
CA HIS A 128 21.78 6.59 -0.83
C HIS A 128 20.93 6.61 -2.12
N LEU A 129 19.62 6.81 -2.01
CA LEU A 129 18.70 6.77 -3.14
C LEU A 129 18.07 8.14 -3.39
N GLN A 130 17.95 8.50 -4.66
CA GLN A 130 17.29 9.72 -5.10
C GLN A 130 15.90 9.44 -5.69
N PRO A 131 14.85 10.17 -5.27
CA PRO A 131 13.53 10.10 -5.88
C PRO A 131 13.57 10.37 -7.39
N GLY A 132 12.73 9.69 -8.16
CA GLY A 132 12.64 9.79 -9.61
C GLY A 132 13.69 8.97 -10.38
N ARG A 133 14.69 8.39 -9.70
CA ARG A 133 15.72 7.55 -10.34
C ARG A 133 15.37 6.07 -10.28
N THR A 134 15.86 5.32 -11.26
CA THR A 134 15.75 3.85 -11.32
C THR A 134 17.08 3.21 -10.95
N TYR A 135 17.03 2.14 -10.15
CA TYR A 135 18.18 1.38 -9.70
C TYR A 135 18.02 -0.10 -10.02
N LEU A 136 19.15 -0.79 -10.09
CA LEU A 136 19.26 -2.24 -10.24
C LEU A 136 19.92 -2.80 -8.98
N LEU A 137 19.29 -3.80 -8.39
CA LEU A 137 19.90 -4.68 -7.40
C LEU A 137 20.41 -5.92 -8.10
N ARG A 138 21.69 -6.25 -7.92
CA ARG A 138 22.32 -7.45 -8.51
C ARG A 138 23.37 -8.04 -7.56
N PHE A 139 23.77 -9.27 -7.80
CA PHE A 139 24.92 -9.83 -7.08
C PHE A 139 26.21 -9.05 -7.38
N SER A 140 27.05 -8.91 -6.36
CA SER A 140 28.44 -8.50 -6.58
C SER A 140 29.21 -9.66 -7.23
N PRO A 141 30.11 -9.39 -8.19
CA PRO A 141 30.93 -10.45 -8.80
C PRO A 141 31.80 -11.14 -7.74
N ASP A 142 32.46 -10.36 -6.87
CA ASP A 142 33.52 -10.88 -6.00
C ASP A 142 33.30 -10.56 -4.50
N GLY A 143 32.22 -9.84 -4.15
CA GLY A 143 31.97 -9.38 -2.78
C GLY A 143 31.06 -10.29 -1.95
N GLY A 144 31.17 -10.21 -0.62
CA GLY A 144 30.28 -10.86 0.34
C GLY A 144 30.35 -12.39 0.41
N GLU A 145 30.00 -12.94 1.58
CA GLU A 145 30.00 -14.39 1.78
C GLU A 145 28.72 -15.04 1.25
N ALA A 146 28.89 -16.04 0.38
CA ALA A 146 27.86 -17.02 0.02
C ALA A 146 28.54 -18.38 -0.23
N TRP A 147 28.17 -19.38 0.55
CA TRP A 147 28.70 -20.74 0.44
C TRP A 147 27.66 -21.75 0.93
N CYS A 148 27.88 -23.03 0.66
CA CYS A 148 26.99 -24.09 1.15
C CYS A 148 27.74 -25.28 1.72
N THR A 149 27.05 -26.12 2.48
CA THR A 149 27.55 -27.41 3.00
C THR A 149 26.53 -28.51 2.75
N ARG A 150 27.00 -29.74 2.48
CA ARG A 150 26.14 -30.93 2.38
C ARG A 150 25.88 -31.53 3.76
N GLY A 151 24.60 -31.76 4.07
CA GLY A 151 24.15 -32.34 5.34
C GLY A 151 24.43 -31.44 6.57
N SER A 152 23.89 -31.85 7.72
CA SER A 152 23.99 -31.12 9.00
C SER A 152 25.38 -31.18 9.66
N GLY A 153 26.33 -31.93 9.09
CA GLY A 153 27.68 -32.15 9.66
C GLY A 153 28.85 -31.92 8.69
N GLY A 154 28.63 -31.41 7.48
CA GLY A 154 29.70 -31.21 6.49
C GLY A 154 30.59 -30.01 6.80
N ALA A 155 31.87 -30.22 7.11
CA ALA A 155 32.84 -29.14 7.40
C ALA A 155 33.34 -28.40 6.13
N LYS A 156 33.17 -28.97 4.93
CA LYS A 156 33.70 -28.41 3.69
C LYS A 156 32.74 -27.37 3.11
N ARG A 157 33.17 -26.11 3.06
CA ARG A 157 32.48 -25.04 2.33
C ARG A 157 32.58 -25.31 0.83
N LEU A 158 31.44 -25.33 0.16
CA LEU A 158 31.33 -25.47 -1.28
C LEU A 158 30.90 -24.13 -1.90
N PRO A 159 31.42 -23.79 -3.09
CA PRO A 159 31.08 -22.54 -3.75
C PRO A 159 29.60 -22.55 -4.16
N VAL A 160 29.03 -21.34 -4.17
CA VAL A 160 27.67 -21.10 -4.64
C VAL A 160 27.76 -20.22 -5.89
N ARG A 161 27.12 -20.65 -6.97
CA ARG A 161 27.04 -19.87 -8.20
C ARG A 161 26.06 -18.71 -8.02
N ARG A 162 26.42 -17.54 -8.54
CA ARG A 162 25.53 -16.36 -8.56
C ARG A 162 25.11 -16.13 -10.00
N GLU A 163 23.82 -16.13 -10.26
CA GLU A 163 23.28 -15.83 -11.58
C GLU A 163 23.33 -14.31 -11.84
N HIS A 164 23.25 -13.94 -13.12
CA HIS A 164 23.32 -12.55 -13.56
C HIS A 164 21.99 -11.78 -13.47
N ASP A 165 21.00 -12.34 -12.77
CA ASP A 165 19.68 -11.74 -12.65
C ASP A 165 19.74 -10.41 -11.88
N THR A 166 18.76 -9.55 -12.17
CA THR A 166 18.65 -8.23 -11.52
C THR A 166 17.22 -7.96 -11.08
N VAL A 167 17.09 -7.16 -10.02
CA VAL A 167 15.82 -6.57 -9.61
C VAL A 167 15.87 -5.08 -9.91
N ARG A 168 14.98 -4.60 -10.77
CA ARG A 168 14.92 -3.21 -11.21
C ARG A 168 13.79 -2.46 -10.51
N PHE A 169 14.08 -1.31 -9.91
CA PHE A 169 13.04 -0.50 -9.28
C PHE A 169 13.28 1.01 -9.40
N THR A 170 12.18 1.77 -9.43
CA THR A 170 12.18 3.23 -9.42
C THR A 170 11.85 3.74 -8.03
N VAL A 171 12.59 4.75 -7.58
CA VAL A 171 12.49 5.33 -6.26
C VAL A 171 11.52 6.50 -6.27
N TYR A 172 10.65 6.56 -5.29
CA TYR A 172 9.69 7.62 -5.05
C TYR A 172 9.77 8.04 -3.58
N ALA A 173 9.31 9.25 -3.28
CA ALA A 173 9.26 9.79 -1.93
C ALA A 173 7.90 10.44 -1.68
N ASP A 174 6.83 9.80 -2.13
CA ASP A 174 5.48 10.26 -1.83
C ASP A 174 5.29 10.32 -0.31
N PRO A 175 4.68 11.38 0.25
CA PRO A 175 4.43 11.45 1.68
C PRO A 175 3.52 10.29 2.12
N SER A 176 3.67 9.87 3.38
CA SER A 176 2.73 8.91 3.98
C SER A 176 1.34 9.52 4.05
N PRO A 177 0.28 8.75 3.76
CA PRO A 177 -1.09 9.19 4.02
C PRO A 177 -1.24 9.71 5.44
N PRO A 178 -1.81 10.91 5.65
CA PRO A 178 -2.27 11.30 6.97
C PRO A 178 -3.36 10.35 7.45
N LEU A 179 -3.54 10.30 8.77
CA LEU A 179 -4.71 9.67 9.37
C LEU A 179 -5.79 10.73 9.54
N PHE A 180 -7.01 10.41 9.12
CA PHE A 180 -8.19 11.21 9.42
C PHE A 180 -9.01 10.50 10.47
N SER A 181 -9.51 11.29 11.40
CA SER A 181 -10.50 10.85 12.37
C SER A 181 -11.86 11.47 12.05
N ALA A 182 -12.93 10.80 12.44
CA ALA A 182 -14.29 11.25 12.19
C ALA A 182 -15.15 11.08 13.44
N VAL A 183 -15.94 12.12 13.73
CA VAL A 183 -17.09 12.02 14.63
C VAL A 183 -18.33 11.93 13.75
N PHE A 184 -19.06 10.83 13.91
CA PHE A 184 -20.29 10.57 13.16
C PHE A 184 -21.51 10.87 14.01
N ASP A 185 -22.55 11.49 13.45
CA ASP A 185 -23.78 11.84 14.16
C ASP A 185 -25.00 11.88 13.23
N VAL A 186 -26.19 11.94 13.82
CA VAL A 186 -27.46 12.21 13.13
C VAL A 186 -28.06 13.52 13.58
N GLN A 187 -28.68 14.27 12.66
CA GLN A 187 -29.34 15.51 12.99
C GLN A 187 -30.69 15.65 12.28
N PRO A 188 -31.81 15.79 13.03
CA PRO A 188 -31.93 15.64 14.48
C PRO A 188 -31.80 14.18 14.94
N GLY A 189 -31.73 13.93 16.26
CA GLY A 189 -31.65 12.57 16.83
C GLY A 189 -32.90 11.70 16.64
N THR A 190 -33.93 12.21 15.97
CA THR A 190 -35.15 11.51 15.60
C THR A 190 -35.45 11.80 14.13
N ALA A 191 -35.62 10.75 13.33
CA ALA A 191 -35.97 10.87 11.92
C ALA A 191 -37.51 10.85 11.77
N HIS A 192 -38.08 11.91 11.22
CA HIS A 192 -39.51 11.93 10.88
C HIS A 192 -39.68 11.47 9.44
N ARG A 193 -40.50 10.44 9.18
CA ARG A 193 -40.68 9.87 7.82
C ARG A 193 -41.24 10.87 6.81
N SER A 194 -41.88 11.94 7.28
CA SER A 194 -42.31 13.07 6.45
C SER A 194 -41.13 13.80 5.77
N GLY A 195 -39.93 13.72 6.35
CA GLY A 195 -38.76 14.50 5.95
C GLY A 195 -38.69 15.90 6.59
N ASP A 196 -39.62 16.26 7.48
CA ASP A 196 -39.65 17.53 8.20
C ASP A 196 -39.64 17.32 9.73
N PRO A 197 -38.64 17.82 10.47
CA PRO A 197 -37.45 18.53 9.98
C PRO A 197 -36.52 17.63 9.14
N PRO A 198 -35.68 18.21 8.25
CA PRO A 198 -34.73 17.44 7.45
C PRO A 198 -33.81 16.59 8.32
N PHE A 199 -33.77 15.29 8.05
CA PHE A 199 -32.89 14.35 8.74
C PHE A 199 -31.58 14.18 7.97
N LYS A 200 -30.46 14.22 8.69
CA LYS A 200 -29.12 14.22 8.12
C LYS A 200 -28.21 13.23 8.80
N PHE A 201 -27.35 12.62 8.01
CA PHE A 201 -26.09 12.06 8.49
C PHE A 201 -25.03 13.16 8.48
N VAL A 202 -24.31 13.30 9.59
CA VAL A 202 -23.29 14.32 9.78
C VAL A 202 -21.97 13.64 10.12
N VAL A 203 -20.92 14.03 9.40
CA VAL A 203 -19.56 13.51 9.63
C VAL A 203 -18.63 14.70 9.79
N ASP A 204 -18.07 14.90 10.98
CA ASP A 204 -17.03 15.90 11.22
C ASP A 204 -15.66 15.19 11.13
N ILE A 205 -14.91 15.46 10.05
CA ILE A 205 -13.63 14.83 9.73
C ILE A 205 -12.46 15.73 10.12
N ALA A 206 -11.60 15.29 11.02
CA ALA A 206 -10.39 15.98 11.44
C ALA A 206 -9.13 15.31 10.87
N SER A 207 -8.06 16.09 10.72
CA SER A 207 -6.75 15.59 10.31
C SER A 207 -5.73 15.70 11.44
N GLU A 208 -4.94 14.64 11.63
CA GLU A 208 -3.79 14.64 12.54
C GLU A 208 -2.51 15.22 11.92
N ALA A 209 -2.56 15.70 10.67
CA ALA A 209 -1.39 16.27 10.01
C ALA A 209 -1.01 17.63 10.61
N ASP A 210 0.29 17.97 10.59
CA ASP A 210 0.81 19.27 11.04
C ASP A 210 0.40 20.45 10.12
N GLY A 211 -0.16 20.16 8.95
CA GLY A 211 -0.53 21.15 7.94
C GLY A 211 -1.81 20.78 7.19
N PRO A 212 -2.35 21.70 6.38
CA PRO A 212 -3.58 21.46 5.64
C PRO A 212 -3.43 20.28 4.68
N VAL A 213 -4.47 19.47 4.60
CA VAL A 213 -4.58 18.35 3.66
C VAL A 213 -5.73 18.63 2.71
N THR A 214 -5.44 18.66 1.41
CA THR A 214 -6.48 18.74 0.39
C THR A 214 -6.79 17.34 -0.13
N VAL A 215 -8.05 16.93 -0.10
CA VAL A 215 -8.55 15.64 -0.60
C VAL A 215 -9.51 15.86 -1.76
N CYS A 216 -9.54 14.92 -2.71
CA CYS A 216 -10.59 14.86 -3.73
C CYS A 216 -11.72 13.95 -3.23
N THR A 217 -12.95 14.43 -3.27
CA THR A 217 -14.17 13.71 -2.88
C THR A 217 -14.80 12.95 -4.04
N GLU A 218 -14.41 13.23 -5.29
CA GLU A 218 -14.94 12.55 -6.47
C GLU A 218 -14.76 11.02 -6.36
N GLY A 219 -15.85 10.29 -6.59
CA GLY A 219 -15.86 8.83 -6.50
C GLY A 219 -15.63 8.26 -5.09
N THR A 220 -15.77 9.09 -4.05
CA THR A 220 -15.74 8.67 -2.65
C THR A 220 -17.13 8.76 -2.02
N PRO A 221 -17.40 8.06 -0.89
CA PRO A 221 -18.67 8.20 -0.17
C PRO A 221 -18.97 9.61 0.37
N PHE A 222 -17.97 10.49 0.42
CA PHE A 222 -18.12 11.88 0.85
C PHE A 222 -18.21 12.85 -0.35
N GLY A 223 -18.33 12.33 -1.57
CA GLY A 223 -18.55 13.09 -2.80
C GLY A 223 -20.02 13.27 -3.13
N ARG A 224 -20.29 13.85 -4.30
CA ARG A 224 -21.66 14.08 -4.79
C ARG A 224 -22.30 12.84 -5.40
N GLU A 225 -21.48 11.95 -5.96
CA GLU A 225 -21.93 10.78 -6.71
C GLU A 225 -21.99 9.53 -5.82
N LEU A 226 -22.86 9.57 -4.80
CA LEU A 226 -23.15 8.36 -4.01
C LEU A 226 -24.08 7.46 -4.84
N ASN A 227 -23.76 6.16 -4.95
CA ASN A 227 -24.65 5.20 -5.63
C ASN A 227 -25.63 4.55 -4.64
N CYS A 228 -25.22 4.41 -3.38
CA CYS A 228 -26.05 3.84 -2.32
C CYS A 228 -25.64 4.43 -0.97
N VAL A 229 -26.60 4.66 -0.08
CA VAL A 229 -26.35 5.11 1.30
C VAL A 229 -25.45 4.14 2.07
N ASP A 230 -25.46 2.85 1.74
CA ASP A 230 -24.55 1.83 2.32
C ASP A 230 -23.06 2.11 2.06
N GLN A 231 -22.74 2.92 1.06
CA GLN A 231 -21.38 3.36 0.82
C GLN A 231 -20.93 4.36 1.89
N LEU A 232 -21.85 5.11 2.51
CA LEU A 232 -21.57 6.08 3.56
C LEU A 232 -21.76 5.48 4.96
N VAL A 233 -22.88 4.81 5.22
CA VAL A 233 -23.25 4.31 6.56
C VAL A 233 -23.49 2.80 6.55
N LEU A 234 -23.19 2.14 7.66
CA LEU A 234 -23.75 0.84 8.00
C LEU A 234 -24.91 1.09 8.97
N CYS A 235 -26.10 0.61 8.63
CA CYS A 235 -27.30 0.82 9.42
C CYS A 235 -27.95 -0.51 9.78
N VAL A 236 -28.24 -0.71 11.06
CA VAL A 236 -28.93 -1.91 11.57
C VAL A 236 -30.10 -1.53 12.45
N ASP A 237 -31.16 -2.33 12.39
CA ASP A 237 -32.23 -2.29 13.38
C ASP A 237 -31.67 -2.63 14.77
N ALA A 238 -31.96 -1.79 15.76
CA ALA A 238 -31.38 -1.94 17.10
C ALA A 238 -31.92 -3.15 17.88
N GLU A 239 -33.11 -3.64 17.52
CA GLU A 239 -33.78 -4.78 18.15
C GLU A 239 -33.46 -6.09 17.43
N THR A 240 -33.58 -6.13 16.11
CA THR A 240 -33.38 -7.36 15.32
C THR A 240 -31.92 -7.58 14.93
N GLY A 241 -31.13 -6.50 14.83
CA GLY A 241 -29.77 -6.54 14.30
C GLY A 241 -29.68 -6.74 12.79
N GLU A 242 -30.81 -6.68 12.07
CA GLU A 242 -30.85 -6.79 10.62
C GLU A 242 -30.38 -5.49 9.96
N GLU A 243 -29.58 -5.62 8.89
CA GLU A 243 -29.11 -4.48 8.10
C GLU A 243 -30.28 -3.87 7.29
N VAL A 244 -30.35 -2.53 7.28
CA VAL A 244 -31.33 -1.80 6.47
C VAL A 244 -30.89 -1.83 5.02
N GLU A 245 -31.76 -2.30 4.12
CA GLU A 245 -31.48 -2.30 2.69
C GLU A 245 -31.83 -0.93 2.09
N PHE A 246 -30.82 -0.21 1.60
CA PHE A 246 -31.04 1.02 0.85
C PHE A 246 -31.06 0.75 -0.66
N PRO A 247 -32.00 1.34 -1.41
CA PRO A 247 -32.04 1.17 -2.85
C PRO A 247 -30.80 1.78 -3.49
N ALA A 248 -30.08 0.96 -4.25
CA ALA A 248 -28.95 1.42 -5.06
C ALA A 248 -29.46 2.13 -6.32
N GLN A 249 -28.84 3.28 -6.63
CA GLN A 249 -29.07 4.03 -7.84
C GLN A 249 -27.83 3.95 -8.72
N PHE A 250 -27.99 3.41 -9.91
CA PHE A 250 -26.94 3.36 -10.92
C PHE A 250 -27.36 4.27 -12.07
N GLY A 251 -26.88 5.51 -12.05
CA GLY A 251 -27.08 6.42 -13.17
C GLY A 251 -26.28 5.94 -14.38
N CYS A 252 -26.94 5.78 -15.53
CA CYS A 252 -26.25 5.87 -16.82
C CYS A 252 -25.78 7.31 -16.96
N PHE A 253 -24.47 7.56 -16.88
CA PHE A 253 -23.91 8.90 -17.09
C PHE A 253 -24.05 9.26 -18.58
N ASP A 254 -25.21 9.81 -18.97
CA ASP A 254 -25.47 10.31 -20.33
C ASP A 254 -24.70 11.61 -20.64
N GLY A 255 -23.95 12.15 -19.68
CA GLY A 255 -23.19 13.40 -19.75
C GLY A 255 -21.72 13.24 -20.13
N ASP A 256 -21.38 12.26 -20.98
CA ASP A 256 -20.03 12.12 -21.53
C ASP A 256 -19.74 13.32 -22.48
N PRO A 257 -18.60 14.03 -22.36
CA PRO A 257 -17.45 13.69 -21.53
C PRO A 257 -17.51 14.25 -20.12
N ARG A 258 -17.23 13.37 -19.15
CA ARG A 258 -16.78 13.81 -17.81
C ARG A 258 -15.63 14.81 -17.97
N PRO A 259 -15.55 15.84 -17.11
CA PRO A 259 -14.48 16.81 -17.20
C PRO A 259 -13.13 16.10 -17.09
N GLU A 260 -12.16 16.61 -17.84
CA GLU A 260 -10.81 16.06 -17.90
C GLU A 260 -10.11 16.01 -16.53
N PHE A 261 -10.50 16.87 -15.60
CA PHE A 261 -10.03 16.96 -14.23
C PHE A 261 -11.22 17.36 -13.34
N PRO A 262 -11.33 16.87 -12.09
CA PRO A 262 -12.48 17.18 -11.24
C PRO A 262 -12.63 18.68 -11.02
N GLY A 263 -13.88 19.14 -10.84
CA GLY A 263 -14.17 20.52 -10.50
C GLY A 263 -13.56 20.91 -9.15
N ASP A 264 -13.30 22.19 -8.93
CA ASP A 264 -12.71 22.66 -7.66
C ASP A 264 -13.61 22.33 -6.45
N ASP A 265 -14.90 22.19 -6.67
CA ASP A 265 -15.91 21.80 -5.69
C ASP A 265 -15.89 20.31 -5.30
N GLU A 266 -15.16 19.47 -6.05
CA GLU A 266 -14.85 18.08 -5.67
C GLU A 266 -13.57 17.98 -4.82
N PHE A 267 -13.01 19.11 -4.39
CA PHE A 267 -11.87 19.13 -3.48
C PHE A 267 -12.24 19.79 -2.16
N VAL A 268 -11.73 19.23 -1.08
CA VAL A 268 -11.92 19.75 0.26
C VAL A 268 -10.58 19.92 0.95
N GLU A 269 -10.43 21.03 1.67
CA GLU A 269 -9.30 21.29 2.55
C GLU A 269 -9.68 20.95 3.98
N VAL A 270 -8.96 20.01 4.60
CA VAL A 270 -9.06 19.71 6.04
C VAL A 270 -7.86 20.36 6.71
N ARG A 271 -8.11 21.28 7.64
CA ARG A 271 -7.06 22.03 8.35
C ARG A 271 -6.77 21.40 9.71
N PRO A 272 -5.52 21.50 10.21
CA PRO A 272 -5.20 21.07 11.57
C PRO A 272 -6.07 21.81 12.59
N GLY A 273 -6.77 21.06 13.44
CA GLY A 273 -7.64 21.61 14.49
C GLY A 273 -9.00 22.16 14.01
N GLU A 274 -9.30 22.14 12.71
CA GLU A 274 -10.59 22.56 12.17
C GLU A 274 -11.22 21.39 11.39
N PRO A 275 -12.16 20.64 12.00
CA PRO A 275 -12.84 19.56 11.32
C PRO A 275 -13.61 20.05 10.10
N TRP A 276 -13.52 19.29 9.01
CA TRP A 276 -14.40 19.45 7.87
C TRP A 276 -15.72 18.72 8.12
N ARG A 277 -16.82 19.46 8.05
CA ARG A 277 -18.16 18.92 8.20
C ARG A 277 -18.76 18.49 6.86
N PHE A 278 -19.05 17.20 6.74
CA PHE A 278 -19.84 16.63 5.66
C PHE A 278 -21.26 16.35 6.14
N GLU A 279 -22.26 16.72 5.34
CA GLU A 279 -23.67 16.48 5.65
C GLU A 279 -24.36 15.78 4.47
N TYR A 280 -25.03 14.66 4.76
CA TYR A 280 -25.87 13.95 3.82
C TYR A 280 -27.33 13.99 4.30
N VAL A 281 -28.18 14.73 3.57
CA VAL A 281 -29.61 14.84 3.88
C VAL A 281 -30.34 13.66 3.25
N LEU A 282 -31.08 12.89 4.06
CA LEU A 282 -31.97 11.85 3.56
C LEU A 282 -33.27 12.49 3.07
N GLU A 283 -33.64 12.17 1.83
CA GLU A 283 -34.92 12.57 1.25
C GLU A 283 -36.04 11.65 1.77
N ARG A 284 -37.29 12.07 1.62
CA ARG A 284 -38.45 11.27 2.04
C ARG A 284 -38.55 9.94 1.28
N GLU A 285 -38.32 10.01 -0.01
CA GLU A 285 -38.33 8.90 -0.96
C GLU A 285 -37.04 8.97 -1.78
N SER A 286 -36.45 7.81 -2.09
CA SER A 286 -35.31 7.68 -2.98
C SER A 286 -35.67 8.20 -4.38
N GLY A 287 -35.08 9.35 -4.72
CA GLY A 287 -35.35 10.08 -5.94
C GLY A 287 -34.06 10.39 -6.68
N SER A 288 -33.66 11.67 -6.65
CA SER A 288 -32.41 12.12 -7.29
C SER A 288 -31.15 11.80 -6.47
N LYS A 289 -31.32 11.43 -5.21
CA LYS A 289 -30.27 10.96 -4.31
C LYS A 289 -30.60 9.55 -3.85
N PRO A 290 -29.59 8.69 -3.64
CA PRO A 290 -29.83 7.33 -3.17
C PRO A 290 -30.29 7.33 -1.72
N GLY A 291 -31.05 6.29 -1.40
CA GLY A 291 -31.67 6.12 -0.10
C GLY A 291 -32.75 7.15 0.21
N GLY A 292 -33.45 6.91 1.30
CA GLY A 292 -34.47 7.81 1.79
C GLY A 292 -35.10 7.27 3.07
N LEU A 293 -35.97 8.09 3.64
CA LEU A 293 -36.64 7.80 4.92
C LEU A 293 -37.67 6.68 4.79
N GLU A 294 -38.10 6.33 3.58
CA GLU A 294 -38.97 5.20 3.30
C GLU A 294 -38.33 3.85 3.61
N SER A 295 -36.98 3.78 3.63
CA SER A 295 -36.23 2.58 4.03
C SER A 295 -36.34 2.25 5.52
N PHE A 296 -36.86 3.18 6.33
CA PHE A 296 -37.05 2.96 7.76
C PHE A 296 -38.51 2.71 8.14
N GLU A 297 -38.69 1.88 9.16
CA GLU A 297 -39.98 1.61 9.77
C GLU A 297 -40.24 2.56 10.94
N SER A 298 -41.44 3.15 10.98
CA SER A 298 -41.86 4.02 12.08
C SER A 298 -41.98 3.25 13.39
N GLY A 299 -41.61 3.91 14.49
CA GLY A 299 -41.62 3.33 15.84
C GLY A 299 -40.40 2.46 16.14
N ARG A 300 -39.46 2.32 15.20
CA ARG A 300 -38.22 1.58 15.41
C ARG A 300 -37.04 2.49 15.78
N ARG A 301 -36.04 1.88 16.39
CA ARG A 301 -34.74 2.48 16.67
C ARG A 301 -33.68 1.82 15.83
N TYR A 302 -32.80 2.62 15.25
CA TYR A 302 -31.69 2.14 14.44
C TYR A 302 -30.35 2.52 15.07
N LYS A 303 -29.32 1.72 14.80
CA LYS A 303 -27.92 1.99 15.11
C LYS A 303 -27.14 2.17 13.82
N ILE A 304 -26.33 3.21 13.75
CA ILE A 304 -25.54 3.54 12.58
C ILE A 304 -24.08 3.84 12.91
N GLU A 305 -23.21 3.50 11.98
CA GLU A 305 -21.80 3.86 11.97
C GLU A 305 -21.33 4.12 10.53
N LEU A 306 -20.14 4.69 10.35
CA LEU A 306 -19.53 4.82 9.03
C LEU A 306 -19.29 3.45 8.43
N SER A 307 -19.70 3.27 7.18
CA SER A 307 -19.50 2.00 6.47
C SER A 307 -18.01 1.69 6.28
N LYS A 308 -17.68 0.43 5.98
CA LYS A 308 -16.32 0.05 5.57
C LYS A 308 -15.83 0.82 4.34
N SER A 309 -16.73 1.20 3.44
CA SER A 309 -16.40 1.98 2.25
C SER A 309 -16.05 3.43 2.61
N ALA A 310 -16.80 4.06 3.52
CA ALA A 310 -16.49 5.40 4.02
C ALA A 310 -15.16 5.42 4.81
N GLN A 311 -14.90 4.37 5.60
CA GLN A 311 -13.65 4.24 6.36
C GLN A 311 -12.41 4.01 5.47
N GLN A 312 -12.57 3.52 4.22
CA GLN A 312 -11.47 3.52 3.24
C GLN A 312 -11.01 4.93 2.85
N GLY A 313 -11.84 5.94 3.10
CA GLY A 313 -11.56 7.36 2.93
C GLY A 313 -11.16 7.76 1.52
N PHE A 314 -10.09 8.55 1.39
CA PHE A 314 -9.77 9.28 0.17
C PHE A 314 -8.60 8.66 -0.59
N GLY A 315 -8.82 8.32 -1.87
CA GLY A 315 -7.78 7.78 -2.76
C GLY A 315 -6.84 8.83 -3.34
N THR A 316 -7.28 10.09 -3.37
CA THR A 316 -6.58 11.20 -4.02
C THR A 316 -6.47 12.37 -3.05
N TRP A 317 -5.24 12.71 -2.66
CA TRP A 317 -4.98 13.72 -1.63
C TRP A 317 -3.58 14.31 -1.78
N MET A 318 -3.36 15.50 -1.21
CA MET A 318 -2.07 16.18 -1.12
C MET A 318 -1.94 17.01 0.16
N LEU A 319 -0.72 17.18 0.66
CA LEU A 319 -0.40 18.20 1.66
C LEU A 319 -0.36 19.58 0.99
N GLY A 320 -0.99 20.57 1.61
CA GLY A 320 -1.06 21.95 1.12
C GLY A 320 -2.49 22.47 1.04
N ARG A 321 -2.59 23.79 0.77
CA ARG A 321 -3.87 24.48 0.65
C ARG A 321 -4.54 24.18 -0.68
N LYS A 322 -5.86 24.04 -0.67
CA LYS A 322 -6.68 23.78 -1.86
C LYS A 322 -6.45 24.83 -2.94
N GLU A 323 -6.43 26.11 -2.55
CA GLU A 323 -6.20 27.23 -3.48
C GLU A 323 -4.88 27.10 -4.24
N GLU A 324 -3.79 26.77 -3.53
CA GLU A 324 -2.46 26.61 -4.12
C GLU A 324 -2.41 25.37 -5.02
N LEU A 325 -2.97 24.24 -4.54
CA LEU A 325 -2.93 22.96 -5.22
C LEU A 325 -3.87 22.89 -6.43
N LEU A 326 -4.86 23.77 -6.53
CA LEU A 326 -5.77 23.89 -7.67
C LEU A 326 -5.48 25.12 -8.55
N SER A 327 -4.46 25.90 -8.23
CA SER A 327 -4.03 27.02 -9.08
C SER A 327 -3.49 26.56 -10.45
N GLY A 328 -3.67 27.41 -11.45
CA GLY A 328 -3.13 27.23 -12.80
C GLY A 328 -4.10 26.56 -13.79
N THR A 329 -3.55 26.15 -14.92
CA THR A 329 -4.28 25.48 -16.00
C THR A 329 -4.71 24.06 -15.62
N VAL A 330 -5.69 23.49 -16.33
CA VAL A 330 -6.10 22.09 -16.16
C VAL A 330 -4.92 21.13 -16.32
N GLN A 331 -4.01 21.38 -17.27
CA GLN A 331 -2.84 20.53 -17.51
C GLN A 331 -1.82 20.61 -16.36
N GLU A 332 -1.62 21.80 -15.78
CA GLU A 332 -0.76 21.96 -14.60
C GLU A 332 -1.36 21.25 -13.38
N ARG A 333 -2.67 21.39 -13.15
CA ARG A 333 -3.40 20.65 -12.11
C ARG A 333 -3.26 19.13 -12.29
N LYS A 334 -3.53 18.61 -13.49
CA LYS A 334 -3.34 17.20 -13.84
C LYS A 334 -1.94 16.71 -13.54
N ARG A 335 -0.92 17.47 -13.94
CA ARG A 335 0.48 17.09 -13.68
C ARG A 335 0.80 17.07 -12.19
N ARG A 336 0.30 18.05 -11.44
CA ARG A 336 0.52 18.20 -9.99
C ARG A 336 -0.16 17.07 -9.20
N TRP A 337 -1.39 16.73 -9.57
CA TRP A 337 -2.21 15.69 -8.96
C TRP A 337 -1.99 14.30 -9.58
N ALA A 338 -1.14 14.19 -10.61
CA ALA A 338 -0.85 12.92 -11.26
C ALA A 338 -0.35 11.93 -10.19
N PRO A 339 -0.98 10.76 -10.06
CA PRO A 339 -0.51 9.75 -9.13
C PRO A 339 0.88 9.29 -9.57
N SER A 340 1.77 9.00 -8.62
CA SER A 340 2.87 8.08 -8.90
C SER A 340 2.29 6.74 -9.35
N PRO A 341 3.07 5.79 -9.93
CA PRO A 341 2.52 4.51 -10.40
C PRO A 341 1.73 3.71 -9.35
N ARG A 342 1.86 4.03 -8.05
CA ARG A 342 1.09 3.46 -6.95
C ARG A 342 0.14 4.43 -6.25
N GLY A 343 0.02 5.67 -6.74
CA GLY A 343 -0.68 6.76 -6.07
C GLY A 343 -0.06 7.09 -4.70
N ARG A 344 -0.65 8.05 -3.98
CA ARG A 344 -0.16 8.46 -2.64
C ARG A 344 -0.65 7.55 -1.52
N GLY A 345 -1.32 6.43 -1.85
CA GLY A 345 -2.03 5.61 -0.87
C GLY A 345 -3.33 6.28 -0.45
N ARG A 346 -4.20 5.54 0.26
CA ARG A 346 -5.47 6.08 0.75
C ARG A 346 -5.28 6.75 2.10
N VAL A 347 -5.94 7.89 2.30
CA VAL A 347 -6.17 8.47 3.63
C VAL A 347 -7.37 7.76 4.21
N ALA A 348 -7.14 6.88 5.19
CA ALA A 348 -8.22 6.20 5.89
C ALA A 348 -8.94 7.18 6.83
N VAL A 349 -10.24 6.97 7.01
CA VAL A 349 -11.06 7.70 7.96
C VAL A 349 -11.44 6.74 9.08
N VAL A 350 -11.06 7.07 10.31
CA VAL A 350 -11.35 6.26 11.50
C VAL A 350 -12.46 6.94 12.29
N GLN A 351 -13.57 6.23 12.51
CA GLN A 351 -14.61 6.73 13.40
C GLN A 351 -14.12 6.67 14.86
N GLU A 352 -14.16 7.78 15.57
CA GLU A 352 -13.71 7.87 16.97
C GLU A 352 -14.82 7.50 17.96
N ASN A 353 -16.05 7.90 17.67
CA ASN A 353 -17.19 7.59 18.51
C ASN A 353 -17.78 6.20 18.18
N GLY A 354 -18.51 5.61 19.12
CA GLY A 354 -19.24 4.38 18.87
C GLY A 354 -20.44 4.58 17.92
N PRO A 355 -21.17 3.50 17.58
CA PRO A 355 -22.39 3.60 16.80
C PRO A 355 -23.38 4.60 17.42
N VAL A 356 -23.99 5.42 16.58
CA VAL A 356 -25.01 6.40 16.95
C VAL A 356 -26.39 5.76 16.82
N SER A 357 -27.32 6.10 17.72
CA SER A 357 -28.69 5.62 17.64
C SER A 357 -29.66 6.75 17.35
N PHE A 358 -30.71 6.46 16.60
CA PHE A 358 -31.82 7.39 16.37
C PHE A 358 -33.14 6.65 16.32
N ASP A 359 -34.20 7.36 16.69
CA ASP A 359 -35.58 6.87 16.65
C ASP A 359 -36.26 7.34 15.35
N VAL A 360 -37.20 6.55 14.84
CA VAL A 360 -37.99 6.91 13.64
C VAL A 360 -39.44 7.12 14.02
N THR A 361 -40.01 8.24 13.60
CA THR A 361 -41.42 8.60 13.83
C THR A 361 -42.13 8.82 12.50
N GLU A 362 -43.46 8.66 12.49
CA GLU A 362 -44.30 9.00 11.32
C GLU A 362 -44.17 10.47 10.98
#